data_AF-J9F7L9-F1
#
_entry.id   AF-J9F7L9-F1
#
_cell.length_a   1.000
_cell.length_b   1.000
_cell.length_c   1.000
_cell.angle_alpha   90.00
_cell.angle_beta   90.00
_cell.angle_gamma   90.00
#
_symmetry.space_group_name_H-M   'P 1'
#
loop_
_entity.id
_entity.type
_entity.pdbx_description
1 polymer ?
#
loop_
_entity_poly.entity_id
_entity_poly.type
_entity_poly.pdbx_seq_one_letter_code
_entity_poly.pdbx_strand_id
1 'polypeptide(L)'
;MYNVENLGNTINNYAQRAAVAAETKVSEWINDIIRFIGELIFQMSYYGILVAQRIFMAIMMIFCPIMFSLSLAPPWSSAWSQWMSKFLSLSLWGFVTYMCIYYIDFILLYNLQQDMIAY
;
A
#
# COMPACT_ATOMS: atom_id res chain seq x y z
N MET A 1 -18.71 59.33 11.01
CA MET A 1 -17.77 58.48 11.77
C MET A 1 -18.23 57.02 11.87
N TYR A 2 -19.54 56.71 11.84
CA TYR A 2 -20.07 55.33 11.88
C TYR A 2 -19.79 54.40 10.67
N ASN A 3 -19.36 54.94 9.53
CA ASN A 3 -19.19 54.14 8.30
C ASN A 3 -17.81 53.45 8.21
N VAL A 4 -16.78 54.04 8.83
CA VAL A 4 -15.41 53.49 8.84
C VAL A 4 -15.23 52.37 9.86
N GLU A 5 -15.96 52.41 10.98
CA GLU A 5 -15.98 51.32 11.96
C GLU A 5 -16.71 50.07 11.40
N ASN A 6 -17.79 50.27 10.62
CA ASN A 6 -18.44 49.18 9.90
C ASN A 6 -17.57 48.58 8.78
N LEU A 7 -16.82 49.43 8.05
CA LEU A 7 -15.82 48.94 7.09
C LEU A 7 -14.72 48.13 7.77
N GLY A 8 -14.21 48.61 8.92
CA GLY A 8 -13.19 47.91 9.71
C GLY A 8 -13.66 46.56 10.21
N ASN A 9 -14.90 46.45 10.69
CA ASN A 9 -15.51 45.18 11.10
C ASN A 9 -15.75 44.23 9.91
N THR A 10 -16.10 44.75 8.74
CA THR A 10 -16.30 43.94 7.53
C THR A 10 -14.97 43.42 6.98
N ILE A 11 -13.92 44.24 6.99
CA ILE A 11 -12.55 43.86 6.61
C ILE A 11 -11.97 42.84 7.59
N ASN A 12 -12.16 43.02 8.89
CA ASN A 12 -11.75 42.02 9.89
C ASN A 12 -12.50 40.69 9.69
N ASN A 13 -13.81 40.70 9.44
CA ASN A 13 -14.55 39.48 9.15
C ASN A 13 -14.11 38.81 7.84
N TYR A 14 -13.73 39.58 6.81
CA TYR A 14 -13.22 39.04 5.55
C TYR A 14 -11.79 38.50 5.69
N ALA A 15 -10.94 39.19 6.44
CA ALA A 15 -9.58 38.76 6.77
C ALA A 15 -9.60 37.51 7.66
N GLN A 16 -10.54 37.44 8.61
CA GLN A 16 -10.73 36.27 9.47
C GLN A 16 -11.31 35.09 8.68
N ARG A 17 -12.20 35.33 7.72
CA ARG A 17 -12.65 34.29 6.76
C ARG A 17 -11.55 33.84 5.82
N ALA A 18 -10.70 34.76 5.35
CA ALA A 18 -9.54 34.43 4.53
C ALA A 18 -8.47 33.67 5.32
N ALA A 19 -8.27 34.02 6.59
CA ALA A 19 -7.38 33.31 7.51
C ALA A 19 -7.91 31.89 7.79
N VAL A 20 -9.20 31.74 8.10
CA VAL A 20 -9.82 30.42 8.29
C VAL A 20 -9.75 29.60 6.99
N ALA A 21 -10.01 30.19 5.83
CA ALA A 21 -9.88 29.49 4.55
C ALA A 21 -8.43 29.10 4.21
N ALA A 22 -7.44 29.92 4.60
CA ALA A 22 -6.03 29.58 4.46
C ALA A 22 -5.62 28.47 5.43
N GLU A 23 -6.09 28.50 6.68
CA GLU A 23 -5.88 27.43 7.66
C GLU A 23 -6.45 26.10 7.17
N THR A 24 -7.67 26.10 6.61
CA THR A 24 -8.28 24.89 6.03
C THR A 24 -7.43 24.32 4.89
N LYS A 25 -7.00 25.16 3.94
CA LYS A 25 -6.15 24.72 2.82
C LYS A 25 -4.79 24.16 3.24
N VAL A 26 -4.22 24.70 4.31
CA VAL A 26 -2.95 24.20 4.85
C VAL A 26 -3.15 22.85 5.54
N SER A 27 -4.23 22.66 6.30
CA SER A 27 -4.56 21.36 6.90
C SER A 27 -4.83 20.28 5.86
N GLU A 28 -5.55 20.63 4.80
CA GLU A 28 -5.81 19.77 3.64
C GLU A 28 -4.51 19.32 2.97
N TRP A 29 -3.62 20.27 2.67
CA TRP A 29 -2.34 19.97 2.03
C TRP A 29 -1.45 19.05 2.87
N ILE A 30 -1.46 19.20 4.20
CA ILE A 30 -0.72 18.31 5.11
C ILE A 30 -1.28 16.88 5.07
N ASN A 31 -2.62 16.74 5.02
CA ASN A 31 -3.25 15.42 4.94
C ASN A 31 -2.89 14.70 3.63
N ASP A 32 -2.88 15.43 2.51
CA ASP A 32 -2.48 14.91 1.21
C ASP A 32 -1.03 14.42 1.20
N ILE A 33 -0.11 15.14 1.85
CA ILE A 33 1.29 14.73 1.95
C ILE A 33 1.44 13.45 2.75
N ILE A 34 0.79 13.34 3.91
CA ILE A 34 0.85 12.16 4.75
C ILE A 34 0.31 10.95 3.99
N ARG A 35 -0.81 11.13 3.28
CA ARG A 35 -1.41 10.13 2.41
C ARG A 35 -0.46 9.70 1.30
N PHE A 36 0.15 10.65 0.60
CA PHE A 36 1.08 10.37 -0.51
C PHE A 36 2.31 9.58 -0.06
N ILE A 37 2.91 9.93 1.07
CA ILE A 37 4.04 9.18 1.63
C ILE A 37 3.61 7.77 2.04
N GLY A 38 2.43 7.63 2.64
CA GLY A 38 1.85 6.33 2.98
C GLY A 38 1.64 5.45 1.74
N GLU A 39 1.05 6.01 0.68
CA GLU A 39 0.84 5.33 -0.59
C GLU A 39 2.18 4.94 -1.25
N LEU A 40 3.19 5.81 -1.26
CA LEU A 40 4.51 5.51 -1.83
C LEU A 40 5.22 4.36 -1.10
N ILE A 41 5.26 4.38 0.24
CA ILE A 41 5.89 3.33 1.02
C ILE A 41 5.16 2.00 0.83
N PHE A 42 3.83 2.05 0.81
CA PHE A 42 3.00 0.89 0.53
C PHE A 42 3.27 0.34 -0.87
N GLN A 43 3.41 1.23 -1.86
CA GLN A 43 3.68 0.85 -3.24
C GLN A 43 5.03 0.14 -3.42
N MET A 44 6.09 0.73 -2.87
CA MET A 44 7.44 0.17 -2.97
C MET A 44 7.58 -1.15 -2.20
N SER A 45 6.92 -1.26 -1.04
CA SER A 45 6.95 -2.48 -0.23
C SER A 45 6.27 -3.66 -0.94
N TYR A 46 5.17 -3.45 -1.65
CA TYR A 46 4.50 -4.56 -2.35
C TYR A 46 5.29 -5.06 -3.55
N TYR A 47 5.90 -4.16 -4.33
CA TYR A 47 6.71 -4.56 -5.49
C TYR A 47 7.88 -5.42 -5.00
N GLY A 48 8.46 -5.07 -3.85
CA GLY A 48 9.50 -5.87 -3.19
C GLY A 48 9.05 -7.29 -2.86
N ILE A 49 7.86 -7.47 -2.27
CA ILE A 49 7.35 -8.80 -1.88
C ILE A 49 7.06 -9.67 -3.12
N LEU A 50 6.43 -9.12 -4.15
CA LEU A 50 6.12 -9.87 -5.38
C LEU A 50 7.39 -10.25 -6.15
N VAL A 51 8.36 -9.34 -6.25
CA VAL A 51 9.65 -9.63 -6.91
C VAL A 51 10.44 -10.67 -6.13
N ALA A 52 10.52 -10.56 -4.81
CA ALA A 52 11.18 -11.55 -3.96
C ALA A 52 10.56 -12.94 -4.16
N GLN A 53 9.23 -13.04 -4.17
CA GLN A 53 8.54 -14.31 -4.40
C GLN A 53 8.89 -14.92 -5.77
N ARG A 54 8.95 -14.12 -6.83
CA ARG A 54 9.31 -14.59 -8.18
C ARG A 54 10.75 -15.10 -8.23
N ILE A 55 11.68 -14.42 -7.57
CA ILE A 55 13.09 -14.84 -7.47
C ILE A 55 13.19 -16.18 -6.72
N PHE A 56 12.53 -16.30 -5.57
CA PHE A 56 12.54 -17.54 -4.79
C PHE A 56 11.91 -18.72 -5.54
N MET A 57 10.80 -18.52 -6.25
CA MET A 57 10.22 -19.57 -7.10
C MET A 57 11.14 -19.99 -8.25
N ALA A 58 11.82 -19.04 -8.88
CA ALA A 58 12.78 -19.34 -9.94
C ALA A 58 13.95 -20.18 -9.42
N ILE A 59 14.50 -19.81 -8.26
CA ILE A 59 15.56 -20.58 -7.58
C ILE A 59 15.08 -21.99 -7.25
N MET A 60 13.87 -22.13 -6.66
CA MET A 60 13.35 -23.45 -6.31
C MET A 60 13.14 -24.35 -7.54
N MET A 61 12.69 -23.80 -8.67
CA MET A 61 12.52 -24.57 -9.92
C MET A 61 13.84 -25.13 -10.45
N ILE A 62 14.97 -24.43 -10.29
CA ILE A 62 16.29 -24.95 -10.69
C ILE A 62 16.68 -26.18 -9.86
N PHE A 63 16.31 -26.21 -8.57
CA PHE A 63 16.59 -27.35 -7.69
C PHE A 63 15.59 -28.52 -7.81
N CYS A 64 14.52 -28.37 -8.60
CA CYS A 64 13.50 -29.39 -8.82
C CYS A 64 14.07 -30.76 -9.26
N PRO A 65 14.87 -30.88 -10.33
CA PRO A 65 15.41 -32.17 -10.77
C PRO A 65 16.33 -32.82 -9.74
N ILE A 66 17.06 -32.02 -8.96
CA ILE A 66 17.95 -32.52 -7.91
C ILE A 66 17.12 -33.18 -6.80
N MET A 67 16.09 -32.49 -6.29
CA MET A 67 15.22 -33.02 -5.24
C MET A 67 14.39 -34.22 -5.71
N PHE A 68 14.00 -34.23 -6.98
CA PHE A 68 13.34 -35.39 -7.60
C PHE A 68 14.28 -36.60 -7.62
N SER A 69 15.52 -36.43 -8.10
CA SER A 69 16.50 -37.52 -8.15
C SER A 69 16.86 -38.08 -6.77
N LEU A 70 16.98 -37.21 -5.76
CA LEU A 70 17.27 -37.60 -4.38
C LEU A 70 16.13 -38.44 -3.78
N SER A 71 14.89 -38.20 -4.18
CA SER A 71 13.72 -38.95 -3.70
C SER A 71 13.66 -40.41 -4.16
N LEU A 72 14.44 -40.79 -5.18
CA LEU A 72 14.55 -42.18 -5.61
C LEU A 72 15.42 -43.01 -4.65
N ALA A 73 16.26 -42.36 -3.85
CA ALA A 73 17.06 -43.04 -2.84
C ALA A 73 16.18 -43.34 -1.60
N PRO A 74 16.16 -44.59 -1.11
CA PRO A 74 15.41 -44.98 0.09
C PRO A 74 15.60 -44.07 1.32
N PRO A 75 16.81 -43.57 1.65
CA PRO A 75 16.99 -42.67 2.80
C PRO A 75 16.38 -41.27 2.61
N TRP A 76 16.08 -40.86 1.38
CA TRP A 76 15.62 -39.50 1.06
C TRP A 76 14.29 -39.46 0.29
N SER A 77 13.50 -40.54 0.36
CA SER A 77 12.18 -40.61 -0.32
C SER A 77 11.24 -39.43 0.01
N SER A 78 11.36 -38.85 1.21
CA SER A 78 10.57 -37.68 1.63
C SER A 78 11.06 -36.34 1.06
N ALA A 79 12.26 -36.27 0.45
CA ALA A 79 12.87 -35.03 -0.03
C ALA A 79 12.01 -34.33 -1.09
N TRP A 80 11.42 -35.10 -2.01
CA TRP A 80 10.51 -34.56 -3.02
C TRP A 80 9.23 -33.97 -2.40
N SER A 81 8.62 -34.69 -1.45
CA SER A 81 7.42 -34.23 -0.75
C SER A 81 7.68 -32.95 0.07
N GLN A 82 8.82 -32.87 0.74
CA GLN A 82 9.23 -31.66 1.47
C GLN A 82 9.50 -30.48 0.55
N TRP A 83 10.17 -30.69 -0.58
CA TRP A 83 10.40 -29.64 -1.58
C TRP A 83 9.08 -29.15 -2.19
N MET A 84 8.18 -30.06 -2.57
CA MET A 84 6.87 -29.73 -3.13
C MET A 84 6.02 -28.94 -2.13
N SER A 85 6.04 -29.33 -0.85
CA SER A 85 5.31 -28.60 0.21
C SER A 85 5.80 -27.16 0.37
N LYS A 86 7.12 -26.94 0.31
CA LYS A 86 7.72 -25.60 0.35
C LYS A 86 7.37 -24.79 -0.91
N PHE A 87 7.43 -25.41 -2.09
CA PHE A 87 7.11 -24.77 -3.36
C PHE A 87 5.63 -24.35 -3.41
N LEU A 88 4.73 -25.23 -2.97
CA LEU A 88 3.30 -24.96 -2.89
C LEU A 88 2.97 -23.86 -1.87
N SER A 89 3.61 -23.89 -0.69
CA SER A 89 3.41 -22.84 0.31
C SER A 89 3.84 -21.46 -0.21
N LEU A 90 4.96 -21.38 -0.93
CA LEU A 90 5.50 -20.15 -1.47
C LEU A 90 4.69 -19.63 -2.69
N SER A 91 4.08 -20.53 -3.47
CA SER A 91 3.15 -20.15 -4.54
C SER A 91 1.82 -19.63 -4.00
N LEU A 92 1.27 -20.29 -2.98
CA LEU A 92 0.05 -19.87 -2.29
C LEU A 92 0.22 -18.55 -1.55
N TRP A 93 1.38 -18.31 -0.93
CA TRP A 93 1.67 -17.03 -0.27
C TRP A 93 1.59 -15.85 -1.24
N GLY A 94 2.09 -16.00 -2.47
CA GLY A 94 1.94 -14.95 -3.48
C GLY A 94 0.51 -14.64 -3.84
N PHE A 95 -0.33 -15.68 -3.94
CA PHE A 95 -1.75 -15.51 -4.18
C PHE A 95 -2.44 -14.78 -3.01
N VAL A 96 -2.16 -15.20 -1.78
CA VAL A 96 -2.70 -14.55 -0.57
C VAL A 96 -2.26 -13.09 -0.49
N THR A 97 -0.97 -12.81 -0.71
CA THR A 97 -0.45 -11.44 -0.73
C THR A 97 -1.15 -10.60 -1.80
N TYR A 98 -1.35 -11.13 -3.00
CA TYR A 98 -2.08 -10.44 -4.06
C TYR A 98 -3.53 -10.12 -3.66
N MET A 99 -4.25 -11.07 -3.06
CA MET A 99 -5.62 -10.86 -2.57
C MET A 99 -5.69 -9.82 -1.45
N CYS A 100 -4.75 -9.84 -0.52
CA CYS A 100 -4.68 -8.83 0.56
C CYS A 100 -4.40 -7.43 0.01
N ILE A 101 -3.49 -7.28 -0.97
CA ILE A 101 -3.15 -5.99 -1.57
C ILE A 101 -4.35 -5.41 -2.33
N TYR A 102 -5.03 -6.24 -3.13
CA TYR A 102 -6.23 -5.82 -3.86
C TYR A 102 -7.29 -5.22 -2.92
N TYR A 103 -7.46 -5.81 -1.74
CA TYR A 103 -8.39 -5.30 -0.73
C TYR A 103 -7.95 -3.95 -0.13
N ILE A 104 -6.65 -3.79 0.14
CA ILE A 104 -6.11 -2.53 0.67
C ILE A 104 -6.23 -1.41 -0.35
N ASP A 105 -5.92 -1.67 -1.63
CA ASP A 105 -6.10 -0.70 -2.72
C ASP A 105 -7.57 -0.28 -2.86
N PHE A 106 -8.50 -1.22 -2.69
CA PHE A 106 -9.93 -0.91 -2.73
C PHE A 106 -10.35 0.02 -1.58
N ILE A 107 -9.85 -0.22 -0.36
CA ILE A 107 -10.09 0.66 0.79
C ILE A 107 -9.48 2.04 0.56
N LEU A 108 -8.25 2.10 0.06
CA LEU A 108 -7.57 3.35 -0.23
C LEU A 108 -8.36 4.17 -1.26
N LEU A 109 -8.80 3.55 -2.36
CA LEU A 109 -9.60 4.16 -3.40
C LEU A 109 -10.93 4.70 -2.85
N TYR A 110 -11.59 3.92 -1.98
CA TYR A 110 -12.82 4.34 -1.30
C TYR A 110 -12.58 5.58 -0.43
N ASN A 111 -11.50 5.61 0.36
CA ASN A 111 -11.15 6.78 1.17
C ASN A 111 -10.79 8.00 0.29
N LEU A 112 -10.22 7.79 -0.91
CA LEU A 112 -9.93 8.86 -1.88
C LEU A 112 -11.20 9.45 -2.47
N GLN A 113 -12.19 8.60 -2.79
CA GLN A 113 -13.49 9.06 -3.26
C GLN A 113 -14.25 9.82 -2.17
N GLN A 114 -14.22 9.36 -0.92
CA GLN A 114 -14.87 10.07 0.18
C GLN A 114 -14.22 11.43 0.46
N ASP A 115 -12.88 11.53 0.40
CA ASP A 115 -12.19 12.83 0.46
C ASP A 115 -12.65 13.75 -0.67
N MET A 116 -12.67 13.27 -1.92
CA MET A 116 -13.11 14.11 -3.07
C MET A 116 -14.58 14.55 -3.01
N ILE A 117 -15.46 13.79 -2.35
CA ILE A 117 -16.88 14.16 -2.19
C ILE A 117 -17.08 15.14 -1.02
N ALA A 118 -16.15 15.17 -0.06
CA ALA A 118 -16.18 16.09 1.06
C ALA A 118 -15.73 17.52 0.69
N TYR A 119 -15.04 17.69 -0.45
CA TYR A 119 -14.71 18.96 -1.10
C TYR A 119 -15.84 19.49 -1.99
#